data_AF-A0A380FFU4-F1
#
_entry.id   AF-A0A380FFU4-F1
#
_cell.length_a   1.000
_cell.length_b   1.000
_cell.length_c   1.000
_cell.angle_alpha   90.00
_cell.angle_beta   90.00
_cell.angle_gamma   90.00
#
_symmetry.space_group_name_H-M   'P 1'
#
loop_
_entity.id
_entity.type
_entity.pdbx_description
1 polymer ?
#
loop_
_entity_poly.entity_id
_entity_poly.type
_entity_poly.pdbx_seq_one_letter_code
_entity_poly.pdbx_strand_id
1 'polypeptide(L)' 'MGVAKASLEANVRYLALDLGEDNIRVNAISAGPIRTLSAKGVGGFNTILKEIEERAPFKT' A
#
# COMPACT_ATOMS: atom_id res chain seq x y z
N MET A 1 2.64 -11.38 -2.67
CA MET A 1 2.13 -10.41 -1.66
C MET A 1 0.74 -9.83 -1.97
N GLY A 2 0.15 -9.98 -3.17
CA GLY A 2 -1.15 -9.38 -3.50
C GLY A 2 -2.34 -9.84 -2.62
N VAL A 3 -2.47 -11.14 -2.37
CA VAL A 3 -3.58 -11.71 -1.56
C VAL A 3 -3.61 -11.12 -0.15
N ALA A 4 -2.44 -10.98 0.50
CA ALA A 4 -2.35 -10.40 1.83
C ALA A 4 -2.76 -8.92 1.87
N LYS A 5 -2.44 -8.13 0.84
CA LYS A 5 -2.88 -6.73 0.74
C LYS A 5 -4.40 -6.62 0.54
N ALA A 6 -4.98 -7.48 -0.31
CA ALA A 6 -6.43 -7.52 -0.48
C ALA A 6 -7.16 -7.88 0.83
N SER A 7 -6.62 -8.83 1.60
CA SER A 7 -7.12 -9.14 2.94
C SER A 7 -6.98 -7.95 3.89
N LEU A 8 -5.88 -7.19 3.84
CA LEU A 8 -5.69 -5.99 4.66
C LEU A 8 -6.74 -4.91 4.33
N GLU A 9 -7.01 -4.66 3.06
CA GLU A 9 -8.03 -3.69 2.64
C GLU A 9 -9.44 -4.11 3.09
N ALA A 10 -9.74 -5.42 3.09
CA ALA A 10 -10.97 -5.94 3.69
C ALA A 10 -11.01 -5.69 5.20
N ASN A 11 -9.91 -5.98 5.91
CA ASN A 11 -9.82 -5.74 7.35
C ASN A 11 -10.02 -4.25 7.70
N VAL A 12 -9.48 -3.32 6.91
CA VAL A 12 -9.70 -1.87 7.12
C VAL A 12 -11.18 -1.53 7.12
N ARG A 13 -11.98 -2.11 6.20
CA ARG A 13 -13.43 -1.88 6.14
C ARG A 13 -14.16 -2.44 7.36
N TYR A 14 -13.85 -3.67 7.75
CA TYR A 14 -14.48 -4.30 8.91
C TYR A 14 -14.11 -3.61 10.22
N LEU A 15 -12.84 -3.25 10.40
CA LEU A 15 -12.39 -2.53 11.59
C LEU A 15 -12.97 -1.11 11.68
N ALA A 16 -13.11 -0.41 10.55
CA ALA A 16 -13.76 0.90 10.54
C ALA A 16 -15.24 0.82 10.92
N LEU A 17 -15.92 -0.27 10.55
CA LEU A 17 -17.30 -0.53 10.95
C LEU A 17 -17.39 -0.80 12.46
N ASP A 18 -16.57 -1.73 12.96
CA ASP A 18 -16.63 -2.19 14.36
C ASP A 18 -16.22 -1.10 15.36
N LEU A 19 -15.19 -0.31 15.03
CA LEU A 19 -14.63 0.72 15.93
C LEU A 19 -15.28 2.10 15.74
N GLY A 20 -16.22 2.23 14.80
CA GLY A 20 -16.89 3.50 14.50
C GLY A 20 -17.76 3.99 15.66
N GLU A 21 -18.36 3.08 16.44
CA GLU A 21 -19.15 3.42 17.63
C GLU A 21 -18.31 4.08 18.72
N ASP A 22 -17.03 3.71 18.82
CA ASP A 22 -16.04 4.30 19.71
C ASP A 22 -15.40 5.60 19.14
N ASN A 23 -15.94 6.11 18.02
CA ASN A 23 -15.42 7.28 17.30
C ASN A 23 -13.95 7.10 16.82
N ILE A 24 -13.55 5.86 16.49
CA ILE A 24 -12.21 5.53 15.97
C ILE A 24 -12.27 5.35 14.46
N ARG A 25 -11.35 5.97 13.73
CA ARG A 25 -11.24 5.86 12.26
C ARG A 25 -10.12 4.92 11.87
N VAL A 26 -10.39 4.04 10.92
CA VAL A 26 -9.40 3.12 10.35
C VAL A 26 -9.29 3.35 8.84
N ASN A 27 -8.08 3.57 8.35
CA ASN A 27 -7.78 3.82 6.95
C ASN A 27 -6.45 3.17 6.58
N ALA A 28 -6.21 2.95 5.29
CA ALA A 28 -4.92 2.50 4.76
C ALA A 28 -4.49 3.34 3.57
N ILE A 29 -3.18 3.39 3.33
CA ILE A 29 -2.58 4.09 2.19
C ILE A 29 -1.98 3.02 1.27
N SER A 30 -2.48 2.95 0.04
CA SER A 30 -1.83 2.21 -1.03
C SER A 30 -0.72 3.07 -1.65
N ALA A 31 0.43 3.10 -0.99
CA ALA A 31 1.57 3.87 -1.45
C ALA A 31 2.18 3.29 -2.74
N GLY A 32 2.76 4.19 -3.55
CA GLY A 32 3.66 3.82 -4.64
C GLY A 32 4.94 3.14 -4.13
N PRO A 33 5.83 2.70 -5.04
CA PRO A 33 7.07 2.07 -4.66
C PRO A 33 8.00 3.06 -3.92
N ILE A 34 8.55 2.64 -2.78
CA ILE A 34 9.53 3.41 -2.00
C ILE A 34 10.72 2.53 -1.69
N ARG A 35 11.94 3.06 -1.87
CA ARG A 35 13.18 2.35 -1.53
C ARG A 35 13.28 2.17 -0.02
N THR A 36 13.11 0.93 0.44
CA THR A 36 13.24 0.55 1.85
C THR A 36 14.14 -0.68 1.98
N LEU A 37 14.62 -0.99 3.19
CA LEU A 37 15.36 -2.24 3.44
C LEU A 37 14.52 -3.47 3.08
N SER A 38 13.24 -3.48 3.44
CA SER A 38 12.30 -4.57 3.14
C SER A 38 12.05 -4.74 1.63
N ALA A 39 12.09 -3.65 0.86
CA ALA A 39 11.91 -3.71 -0.60
C ALA A 39 13.07 -4.44 -1.32
N LYS A 40 14.26 -4.52 -0.71
CA LYS A 40 15.41 -5.24 -1.30
C LYS A 40 15.16 -6.73 -1.51
N GLY A 41 14.22 -7.32 -0.77
CA GLY A 41 13.83 -8.73 -0.91
C GLY A 41 12.81 -8.99 -2.03
N VAL A 42 12.29 -7.95 -2.69
CA VAL A 42 11.29 -8.08 -3.75
C VAL A 42 12.00 -8.12 -5.11
N GLY A 43 11.93 -9.27 -5.79
CA GLY A 43 12.49 -9.43 -7.13
C GLY A 43 11.90 -8.43 -8.12
N GLY A 44 12.75 -7.80 -8.93
CA GLY A 44 12.32 -6.83 -9.95
C GLY A 44 11.93 -5.44 -9.44
N PHE A 45 12.16 -5.13 -8.15
CA PHE A 45 11.75 -3.85 -7.56
C PHE A 45 12.32 -2.61 -8.28
N ASN A 46 13.59 -2.65 -8.70
CA ASN A 46 14.21 -1.51 -9.40
C ASN A 46 13.56 -1.23 -10.77
N THR A 47 13.11 -2.28 -11.47
CA THR A 47 12.40 -2.14 -12.74
C THR A 47 11.06 -1.45 -12.53
N ILE A 48 10.29 -1.91 -11.54
CA ILE A 48 8.99 -1.31 -11.17
C ILE A 48 9.16 0.17 -10.78
N LEU A 49 10.20 0.49 -10.00
CA LEU A 49 10.46 1.86 -9.60
C LEU A 49 10.72 2.76 -10.82
N LYS A 50 11.57 2.32 -11.76
CA LYS A 50 11.89 3.06 -12.98
C LYS A 50 10.66 3.23 -13.88
N GLU A 51 9.87 2.18 -14.07
CA GLU A 51 8.63 2.25 -14.86
C GLU A 51 7.64 3.26 -14.27
N ILE A 52 7.52 3.32 -12.95
CA ILE A 52 6.64 4.27 -12.27
C ILE A 52 7.19 5.69 -12.38
N GLU A 53 8.50 5.91 -12.23
CA GLU A 53 9.12 7.23 -12.45
C GLU A 53 8.87 7.77 -13.87
N GLU A 54 8.88 6.91 -14.89
CA GLU A 54 8.65 7.31 -16.29
C GLU A 54 7.16 7.57 -16.62
N ARG A 55 6.23 6.86 -15.95
CA ARG A 55 4.80 6.87 -16.29
C ARG A 55 3.93 7.64 -15.31
N ALA A 56 4.41 7.94 -14.11
CA ALA A 56 3.63 8.64 -13.11
C ALA A 56 3.26 10.05 -13.61
N PRO A 57 2.00 10.49 -13.43
CA PRO A 57 1.58 11.84 -13.83
C PRO A 57 2.35 12.95 -13.10
N PHE A 58 2.75 12.67 -11.85
CA PHE A 58 3.55 13.56 -11.03
C PHE A 58 5.03 13.20 -11.18
N LYS A 59 5.85 14.19 -11.57
CA LYS A 59 7.31 14.08 -11.56
C LYS A 59 7.80 14.31 -10.14
N THR A 60 8.15 13.24 -9.44
CA THR A 60 8.90 13.30 -8.17
C THR A 60 10.39 13.48 -8.38
#